data_AF-A0AAD6VWJ5-F1
#
_entry.id   AF-A0AAD6VWJ5-F1
#
_cell.length_a   1.000
_cell.length_b   1.000
_cell.length_c   1.000
_cell.angle_alpha   90.00
_cell.angle_beta   90.00
_cell.angle_gamma   90.00
#
_symmetry.space_group_name_H-M   'P 1'
#
loop_
_entity.id
_entity.type
_entity.pdbx_description
1 polymer ?
#
loop_
_entity_poly.entity_id
_entity_poly.type
_entity_poly.pdbx_seq_one_letter_code
_entity_poly.pdbx_strand_id
1 'polypeptide(L)'
;SPCSRKYALTTAPFDARFPNQNQTRNCWQNYCDFFRCINAKGEEFEPCKQFKQKYHSLCPNEWISKWDDQRENGTFPAVLDE
;
A
#
# COMPACT_ATOMS: atom_id res chain seq x y z
N SER A 1 -16.57 24.99 24.15
CA SER A 1 -15.85 24.50 22.96
C SER A 1 -16.17 23.03 22.73
N PRO A 2 -16.57 22.58 21.52
CA PRO A 2 -16.85 21.17 21.29
C PRO A 2 -15.52 20.43 21.00
N CYS A 3 -14.85 20.00 22.06
CA CYS A 3 -13.67 19.14 21.95
C CYS A 3 -14.08 17.67 22.12
N SER A 4 -14.65 17.07 21.06
CA SER A 4 -14.70 15.62 20.95
C SER A 4 -14.83 15.21 19.49
N ARG A 5 -13.76 15.43 18.73
CA ARG A 5 -13.61 14.74 17.44
C ARG A 5 -13.04 13.35 17.76
N LYS A 6 -13.87 12.31 17.63
CA LYS A 6 -13.44 10.92 17.87
C LYS A 6 -12.56 10.49 16.69
N TYR A 7 -11.24 10.60 16.84
CA TYR A 7 -10.29 10.05 15.88
C TYR A 7 -10.15 8.55 16.11
N ALA A 8 -10.49 7.73 15.11
CA ALA A 8 -10.18 6.31 15.13
C ALA A 8 -8.74 6.13 14.63
N LEU A 9 -7.81 5.88 15.57
CA LEU A 9 -6.43 5.56 15.23
C LEU A 9 -6.38 4.12 14.70
N THR A 10 -6.07 3.97 13.42
CA THR A 10 -5.94 2.67 12.75
C THR A 10 -4.61 2.63 11.98
N THR A 11 -4.00 1.46 11.90
CA THR A 11 -2.75 1.22 11.19
C THR A 11 -2.72 -0.21 10.64
N ALA A 12 -1.71 -0.55 9.85
CA ALA A 12 -1.54 -1.90 9.33
C ALA A 12 -1.44 -2.93 10.48
N PRO A 13 -2.22 -4.03 10.44
CA PRO A 13 -2.13 -5.09 11.44
C PRO A 13 -0.84 -5.90 11.27
N PHE A 14 -0.52 -6.72 12.29
CA PHE A 14 0.55 -7.70 12.19
C PHE A 14 0.30 -8.68 11.04
N ASP A 15 1.31 -8.88 10.20
CA ASP A 15 1.28 -9.84 9.10
C ASP A 15 2.27 -10.97 9.36
N ALA A 16 1.77 -12.18 9.61
CA ALA A 16 2.59 -13.34 9.91
C ALA A 16 3.53 -13.76 8.77
N ARG A 17 3.29 -13.29 7.54
CA ARG A 17 4.20 -13.48 6.40
C ARG A 17 5.48 -12.66 6.53
N PHE A 18 5.44 -11.58 7.32
CA PHE A 18 6.53 -10.63 7.55
C PHE A 18 6.77 -10.44 9.06
N PRO A 19 7.20 -11.48 9.81
CA PRO A 19 7.27 -11.43 11.28
C PRO A 19 8.52 -10.69 11.80
N ASN A 20 9.51 -10.46 10.95
CA ASN A 20 10.80 -9.90 11.33
C ASN A 20 10.76 -8.37 11.43
N GLN A 21 11.73 -7.76 12.10
CA GLN A 21 11.83 -6.31 12.25
C GLN A 21 11.94 -5.57 10.90
N ASN A 22 12.54 -6.19 9.89
CA ASN A 22 12.62 -5.61 8.54
C ASN A 22 11.28 -5.75 7.80
N GLN A 23 10.55 -4.65 7.70
CA GLN A 23 9.24 -4.56 7.03
C GLN A 23 9.31 -4.08 5.57
N THR A 24 10.50 -3.94 4.98
CA THR A 24 10.66 -3.48 3.58
C THR A 24 9.88 -4.34 2.60
N ARG A 25 9.89 -5.68 2.77
CA ARG A 25 9.15 -6.58 1.89
C ARG A 25 7.63 -6.48 2.10
N ASN A 26 7.17 -6.21 3.32
CA ASN A 26 5.75 -5.99 3.61
C ASN A 26 5.23 -4.74 2.88
N CYS A 27 5.98 -3.64 2.98
CA CYS A 27 5.73 -2.41 2.24
C CYS A 27 5.67 -2.66 0.72
N TRP A 28 6.73 -3.24 0.15
CA TRP A 28 6.83 -3.50 -1.29
C TRP A 28 5.70 -4.41 -1.81
N GLN A 29 5.38 -5.47 -1.07
CA GLN A 29 4.34 -6.41 -1.49
C GLN A 29 2.96 -5.76 -1.49
N ASN A 30 2.59 -5.00 -0.44
CA ASN A 30 1.29 -4.32 -0.41
C ASN A 30 1.17 -3.24 -1.50
N TYR A 31 2.27 -2.56 -1.84
CA TYR A 31 2.28 -1.61 -2.96
C TYR A 31 1.98 -2.34 -4.29
N CYS A 32 2.72 -3.42 -4.58
CA CYS A 32 2.49 -4.20 -5.81
C CYS A 32 1.09 -4.85 -5.85
N ASP A 33 0.63 -5.40 -4.72
CA ASP A 33 -0.69 -6.05 -4.62
C ASP A 33 -1.83 -5.07 -4.85
N PHE A 34 -1.70 -3.80 -4.40
CA PHE A 34 -2.70 -2.77 -4.69
C PHE A 34 -2.83 -2.56 -6.21
N PHE A 35 -1.72 -2.37 -6.91
CA PHE A 35 -1.75 -2.10 -8.35
C PHE A 35 -2.19 -3.31 -9.18
N ARG A 36 -1.79 -4.52 -8.79
CA ARG A 36 -2.32 -5.76 -9.39
C ARG A 36 -3.84 -5.87 -9.19
N CYS A 37 -4.31 -5.55 -8.00
CA CYS A 37 -5.73 -5.62 -7.65
C CYS A 37 -6.57 -4.65 -8.49
N ILE A 38 -6.14 -3.39 -8.63
CA ILE A 38 -6.89 -2.41 -9.44
C ILE A 38 -6.81 -2.71 -10.94
N ASN A 39 -5.69 -3.25 -11.44
CA ASN A 39 -5.57 -3.65 -12.85
C ASN A 39 -6.51 -4.83 -13.16
N ALA A 40 -6.63 -5.80 -12.25
CA ALA A 40 -7.46 -6.99 -12.45
C ALA A 40 -8.95 -6.80 -12.14
N LYS A 41 -9.30 -5.96 -11.15
CA LYS A 41 -10.68 -5.83 -10.62
C LYS A 41 -11.27 -4.42 -10.75
N GLY A 42 -10.47 -3.42 -11.07
CA GLY A 42 -10.85 -2.01 -11.07
C GLY A 42 -10.63 -1.32 -9.71
N GLU A 43 -10.53 0.00 -9.74
CA GLU A 43 -10.25 0.83 -8.55
C GLU A 43 -11.39 0.80 -7.51
N GLU A 44 -12.63 0.59 -7.96
CA GLU A 44 -13.83 0.55 -7.11
C GLU A 44 -13.94 -0.73 -6.26
N PHE A 45 -13.06 -1.72 -6.48
CA PHE A 45 -13.10 -2.95 -5.72
C PHE A 45 -12.60 -2.71 -4.28
N GLU A 46 -13.54 -2.61 -3.34
CA GLU A 46 -13.31 -2.35 -1.91
C GLU A 46 -12.14 -3.14 -1.29
N PRO A 47 -11.95 -4.45 -1.57
CA PRO A 47 -10.80 -5.20 -1.06
C PRO A 47 -9.44 -4.64 -1.47
N CYS A 48 -9.31 -3.98 -2.63
CA CYS A 48 -8.05 -3.35 -3.04
C CYS A 48 -7.66 -2.20 -2.08
N LYS A 49 -8.66 -1.51 -1.50
CA LYS A 49 -8.41 -0.39 -0.57
C LYS A 49 -7.65 -0.82 0.69
N GLN A 50 -7.73 -2.10 1.07
CA GLN A 50 -6.95 -2.64 2.19
C GLN A 50 -5.45 -2.61 1.92
N PHE A 51 -5.02 -2.95 0.70
CA PHE A 51 -3.61 -2.86 0.30
C PHE A 51 -3.14 -1.40 0.28
N LYS A 52 -4.00 -0.49 -0.21
CA LYS A 52 -3.76 0.96 -0.18
C LYS A 52 -3.45 1.48 1.22
N GLN A 53 -4.32 1.17 2.17
CA GLN A 53 -4.15 1.57 3.57
C GLN A 53 -2.87 0.98 4.18
N LYS A 54 -2.55 -0.28 3.88
CA LYS A 54 -1.36 -0.95 4.41
C LYS A 54 -0.07 -0.36 3.87
N TYR A 55 0.09 -0.18 2.56
CA TYR A 55 1.34 0.38 2.03
C TYR A 55 1.52 1.85 2.45
N HIS A 56 0.45 2.65 2.54
CA HIS A 56 0.55 4.02 3.07
C HIS A 56 0.95 4.07 4.55
N SER A 57 0.64 3.02 5.32
CA SER A 57 1.01 2.93 6.74
C SER A 57 2.44 2.39 6.96
N LEU A 58 2.93 1.55 6.04
CA LEU A 58 4.20 0.83 6.18
C LEU A 58 5.35 1.48 5.41
N CYS A 59 5.09 2.08 4.25
CA CYS A 59 6.11 2.57 3.35
C CYS A 59 6.51 4.02 3.66
N PRO A 60 7.80 4.37 3.55
CA PRO A 60 8.22 5.76 3.46
C PRO A 60 7.57 6.46 2.26
N ASN A 61 7.08 7.69 2.44
CA ASN A 61 6.45 8.46 1.36
C ASN A 61 7.38 8.67 0.16
N GLU A 62 8.69 8.81 0.40
CA GLU A 62 9.70 8.93 -0.67
C GLU A 62 9.73 7.69 -1.57
N TRP A 63 9.59 6.49 -0.99
CA TRP A 63 9.58 5.25 -1.77
C TRP A 63 8.33 5.14 -2.63
N ILE A 64 7.17 5.48 -2.05
CA ILE A 64 5.90 5.52 -2.78
C ILE A 64 6.03 6.47 -3.97
N SER A 65 6.46 7.71 -3.75
CA SER A 65 6.63 8.71 -4.81
C SER A 65 7.56 8.21 -5.92
N LYS A 66 8.72 7.65 -5.55
CA LYS A 66 9.68 7.14 -6.52
C LYS A 66 9.11 5.99 -7.36
N TRP A 67 8.36 5.09 -6.74
CA TRP A 67 7.72 3.99 -7.44
C TRP A 67 6.57 4.47 -8.33
N ASP A 68 5.82 5.49 -7.90
CA ASP A 68 4.78 6.12 -8.70
C ASP A 68 5.40 6.73 -9.97
N ASP A 69 6.48 7.51 -9.84
CA ASP A 69 7.22 8.07 -10.98
C ASP A 69 7.73 6.96 -11.92
N GLN A 70 8.24 5.85 -11.37
CA GLN A 70 8.71 4.72 -12.17
C GLN A 70 7.57 4.04 -12.94
N ARG A 71 6.38 3.91 -12.34
CA ARG A 71 5.19 3.32 -12.99
C ARG A 71 4.67 4.24 -14.09
N GLU A 72 4.56 5.54 -13.84
CA GLU A 72 4.13 6.53 -14.83
C GLU A 72 5.09 6.59 -16.03
N ASN A 73 6.39 6.43 -15.79
CA ASN A 73 7.41 6.37 -16.84
C ASN A 73 7.58 4.99 -17.49
N GLY A 74 6.82 3.96 -17.06
CA GLY A 74 6.95 2.60 -17.60
C GLY A 74 8.29 1.91 -17.30
N THR A 75 9.02 2.37 -16.27
CA THR A 75 10.33 1.83 -15.85
C THR A 75 10.26 1.05 -14.53
N PHE A 76 9.06 0.80 -14.02
CA PHE A 76 8.85 0.07 -12.77
C PHE A 76 9.31 -1.38 -12.90
N PRO A 77 10.14 -1.90 -11.97
CA PRO A 77 10.81 -3.19 -12.15
C PRO A 77 9.91 -4.42 -11.90
N ALA A 78 8.69 -4.24 -11.39
CA ALA A 78 7.77 -5.33 -11.10
C ALA A 78 6.64 -5.41 -12.14
N VAL A 79 6.23 -6.64 -12.44
CA VAL A 79 5.05 -6.93 -13.28
C VAL A 79 3.78 -6.71 -12.45
N LEU A 80 2.92 -5.80 -12.93
CA LEU A 80 1.66 -5.40 -12.30
C LEU A 80 0.43 -5.79 -13.12
N ASP A 81 0.61 -6.05 -14.42
CA ASP A 81 -0.41 -6.61 -15.31
C ASP A 81 -0.26 -8.13 -15.32
N GLU A 82 -1.25 -8.83 -14.78
CA GLU A 82 -1.40 -10.29 -14.91
C GLU A 82 -2.63 -10.59 -15.76
#